data_AF-A0A150TUG3-F1
#
_entry.id   AF-A0A150TUG3-F1
#
_cell.length_a   1.000
_cell.length_b   1.000
_cell.length_c   1.000
_cell.angle_alpha   90.00
_cell.angle_beta   90.00
_cell.angle_gamma   90.00
#
_symmetry.space_group_name_H-M   'P 1'
#
loop_
_entity.id
_entity.type
_entity.pdbx_description
1 polymer ?
#
loop_
_entity_poly.entity_id
_entity_poly.type
_entity_poly.pdbx_seq_one_letter_code
_entity_poly.pdbx_strand_id
1 'polypeptide(L)'
;MLAYVFWHWRQPQTAAEDYESRQRAFHAALAAAPSPGFLRSFSVGLSGAPWAAGGGDVYEDWYLVRDFGALGALNEAAVSASRTAPHDAAAAVASGGAGGLYRLRGGAALRAPGYAHWFGKPDGMSYGELFARLAPVLDQAGAGLWMRQMVLGPGREFCVHASAPVSLPAPFDALVLPLRPAWPALDDGETEPAR
;
A
#
# COMPACT_ATOMS: atom_id res chain seq x y z
N MET A 1 8.91 10.60 2.80
CA MET A 1 8.56 9.19 2.56
C MET A 1 7.69 9.10 1.32
N LEU A 2 8.06 8.22 0.40
CA LEU A 2 7.27 7.80 -0.75
C LEU A 2 6.84 6.33 -0.57
N ALA A 3 5.81 5.94 -1.30
CA ALA A 3 5.43 4.54 -1.47
C ALA A 3 5.20 4.25 -2.95
N TYR A 4 5.91 3.26 -3.48
CA TYR A 4 5.47 2.59 -4.70
C TYR A 4 4.34 1.65 -4.30
N VAL A 5 3.20 1.78 -4.95
CA VAL A 5 2.01 0.96 -4.71
C VAL A 5 1.81 0.09 -5.92
N PHE A 6 1.80 -1.22 -5.74
CA PHE A 6 1.59 -2.17 -6.82
C PHE A 6 0.30 -2.92 -6.58
N TRP A 7 -0.70 -2.67 -7.42
CA TRP A 7 -1.89 -3.50 -7.50
C TRP A 7 -1.60 -4.68 -8.40
N HIS A 8 -1.84 -5.89 -7.94
CA HIS A 8 -1.62 -7.09 -8.74
C HIS A 8 -2.65 -8.17 -8.42
N TRP A 9 -2.88 -9.06 -9.38
CA TRP A 9 -3.84 -10.15 -9.20
C TRP A 9 -3.29 -11.45 -9.74
N ARG A 10 -3.68 -12.53 -9.07
CA ARG A 10 -3.29 -13.91 -9.40
C ARG A 10 -3.90 -14.36 -10.72
N GLN A 11 -3.25 -15.30 -11.37
CA GLN A 11 -3.89 -16.08 -12.43
C GLN A 11 -5.07 -16.90 -11.85
N PRO A 12 -6.18 -17.09 -12.59
CA PRO A 12 -7.37 -17.79 -12.08
C PRO A 12 -7.08 -19.17 -11.51
N GLN A 13 -6.13 -19.90 -12.09
CA GLN A 13 -5.72 -21.25 -11.70
C GLN A 13 -4.79 -21.31 -10.47
N THR A 14 -4.16 -20.21 -10.08
CA THR A 14 -3.25 -20.18 -8.93
C THR A 14 -4.06 -20.05 -7.65
N ALA A 15 -3.90 -20.97 -6.71
CA ALA A 15 -4.56 -20.87 -5.40
C ALA A 15 -4.09 -19.61 -4.65
N ALA A 16 -4.99 -18.98 -3.90
CA ALA A 16 -4.68 -17.76 -3.17
C ALA A 16 -3.51 -17.96 -2.17
N GLU A 17 -3.49 -19.09 -1.47
CA GLU A 17 -2.42 -19.42 -0.51
C GLU A 17 -1.04 -19.54 -1.16
N ASP A 18 -0.94 -20.20 -2.32
CA ASP A 18 0.32 -20.31 -3.08
C ASP A 18 0.77 -18.93 -3.57
N TYR A 19 -0.17 -18.14 -4.09
CA TYR A 19 0.11 -16.78 -4.52
C TYR A 19 0.68 -15.92 -3.39
N GLU A 20 -0.02 -15.87 -2.25
CA GLU A 20 0.42 -15.10 -1.10
C GLU A 20 1.73 -15.61 -0.50
N SER A 21 1.97 -16.92 -0.50
CA SER A 21 3.24 -17.49 -0.03
C SER A 21 4.42 -16.96 -0.85
N ARG A 22 4.26 -16.83 -2.17
CA ARG A 22 5.28 -16.26 -3.07
C ARG A 22 5.46 -14.77 -2.83
N GLN A 23 4.37 -14.01 -2.65
CA GLN A 23 4.45 -12.60 -2.27
C GLN A 23 5.22 -12.44 -0.95
N ARG A 24 4.86 -13.19 0.09
CA ARG A 24 5.54 -13.17 1.39
C ARG A 24 7.04 -13.47 1.25
N ALA A 25 7.41 -14.46 0.44
CA ALA A 25 8.82 -14.78 0.20
C ALA A 25 9.58 -13.62 -0.45
N PHE A 26 8.97 -12.93 -1.42
CA PHE A 26 9.58 -11.75 -2.04
C PHE A 26 9.72 -10.58 -1.06
N HIS A 27 8.67 -10.26 -0.31
CA HIS A 27 8.72 -9.22 0.72
C HIS A 27 9.75 -9.53 1.82
N ALA A 28 9.88 -10.79 2.23
CA ALA A 28 10.91 -11.23 3.17
C ALA A 28 12.33 -11.04 2.62
N ALA A 29 12.54 -11.34 1.33
CA ALA A 29 13.84 -11.14 0.68
C ALA A 29 14.23 -9.65 0.60
N LEU A 30 13.25 -8.75 0.37
CA LEU A 30 13.47 -7.30 0.42
C LEU A 30 13.83 -6.82 1.84
N ALA A 31 13.15 -7.34 2.86
CA ALA A 31 13.43 -7.00 4.26
C ALA A 31 14.80 -7.50 4.73
N ALA A 32 15.22 -8.69 4.30
CA ALA A 32 16.48 -9.31 4.71
C ALA A 32 17.71 -8.62 4.10
N ALA A 33 17.57 -8.02 2.92
CA ALA A 33 18.64 -7.33 2.21
C ALA A 33 18.13 -6.00 1.61
N PRO A 34 17.88 -4.98 2.45
CA PRO A 34 17.25 -3.73 2.02
C PRO A 34 18.19 -2.92 1.12
N SER A 35 17.63 -2.35 0.05
CA SER A 35 18.35 -1.38 -0.78
C SER A 35 18.51 -0.04 -0.05
N PRO A 36 19.47 0.82 -0.44
CA PRO A 36 19.65 2.13 0.18
C PRO A 36 18.36 2.96 0.18
N GLY A 37 17.87 3.29 1.37
CA GLY A 37 16.67 4.11 1.55
C GLY A 37 15.34 3.36 1.44
N PHE A 38 15.35 2.03 1.26
CA PHE A 38 14.19 1.19 1.53
C PHE A 38 13.90 1.20 3.03
N LEU A 39 12.62 1.40 3.40
CA LEU A 39 12.21 1.51 4.80
C LEU A 39 11.51 0.25 5.27
N ARG A 40 10.52 -0.23 4.49
CA ARG A 40 9.77 -1.47 4.70
C ARG A 40 8.78 -1.68 3.55
N SER A 41 8.14 -2.83 3.52
CA SER A 41 6.97 -3.07 2.69
C SER A 41 5.87 -3.82 3.45
N PHE A 42 4.63 -3.68 3.00
CA PHE A 42 3.48 -4.47 3.44
C PHE A 42 2.65 -4.88 2.23
N SER A 43 1.88 -5.96 2.36
CA SER A 43 0.97 -6.48 1.34
C SER A 43 -0.39 -6.73 1.96
N VAL A 44 -1.46 -6.34 1.27
CA VAL A 44 -2.84 -6.58 1.70
C VAL A 44 -3.68 -7.09 0.53
N GLY A 45 -4.59 -8.02 0.79
CA GLY A 45 -5.64 -8.44 -0.13
C GLY A 45 -6.89 -7.58 0.03
N LEU A 46 -7.56 -7.25 -1.08
CA LEU A 46 -8.79 -6.47 -1.11
C LEU A 46 -9.60 -6.79 -2.38
N SER A 47 -10.83 -6.29 -2.44
CA SER A 47 -11.68 -6.30 -3.63
C SER A 47 -12.44 -4.99 -3.76
N GLY A 48 -13.01 -4.72 -4.93
CA GLY A 48 -13.83 -3.53 -5.18
C GLY A 48 -13.03 -2.29 -5.63
N ALA A 49 -11.73 -2.41 -5.89
CA ALA A 49 -10.93 -1.32 -6.47
C ALA A 49 -11.18 -1.22 -8.00
N PRO A 50 -11.90 -0.22 -8.51
CA PRO A 50 -12.32 -0.19 -9.92
C PRO A 50 -11.17 -0.04 -10.93
N TRP A 51 -9.98 0.34 -10.46
CA TRP A 51 -8.78 0.53 -11.26
C TRP A 51 -7.89 -0.72 -11.38
N ALA A 52 -8.27 -1.84 -10.75
CA ALA A 52 -7.49 -3.07 -10.78
C ALA A 52 -8.42 -4.28 -10.94
N ALA A 53 -8.04 -5.23 -11.82
CA ALA A 53 -8.79 -6.46 -12.09
C ALA A 53 -10.32 -6.28 -12.31
N GLY A 54 -10.76 -5.14 -12.86
CA GLY A 54 -12.19 -4.84 -13.02
C GLY A 54 -12.98 -4.76 -11.71
N GLY A 55 -12.33 -4.49 -10.57
CA GLY A 55 -12.94 -4.49 -9.24
C GLY A 55 -12.97 -5.86 -8.54
N GLY A 56 -12.37 -6.90 -9.14
CA GLY A 56 -12.23 -8.21 -8.53
C GLY A 56 -11.21 -8.27 -7.39
N ASP A 57 -10.84 -9.49 -6.99
CA ASP A 57 -9.84 -9.72 -5.95
C ASP A 57 -8.44 -9.32 -6.43
N VAL A 58 -7.78 -8.47 -5.65
CA VAL A 58 -6.43 -7.97 -5.91
C VAL A 58 -5.62 -7.94 -4.62
N TYR A 59 -4.32 -7.76 -4.79
CA TYR A 59 -3.39 -7.45 -3.72
C TYR A 59 -2.79 -6.08 -3.96
N GLU A 60 -2.49 -5.38 -2.87
CA GLU A 60 -1.78 -4.12 -2.83
C GLU A 60 -0.47 -4.29 -2.08
N ASP A 61 0.64 -4.23 -2.81
CA ASP A 61 1.96 -4.15 -2.21
C ASP A 61 2.38 -2.69 -2.08
N TRP A 62 2.73 -2.27 -0.87
CA TRP A 62 3.20 -0.93 -0.56
C TRP A 62 4.67 -0.98 -0.19
N TYR A 63 5.54 -0.40 -1.02
CA TYR A 63 6.98 -0.35 -0.84
C TYR A 63 7.40 1.04 -0.39
N LEU A 64 7.68 1.20 0.90
CA LEU A 64 7.97 2.51 1.50
C LEU A 64 9.46 2.81 1.37
N VAL A 65 9.76 3.95 0.78
CA VAL A 65 11.12 4.44 0.53
C VAL A 65 11.26 5.89 1.00
N ARG A 66 12.51 6.30 1.26
CA ARG A 66 12.80 7.65 1.76
C ARG A 66 12.38 8.74 0.77
N ASP A 67 12.79 8.59 -0.48
CA ASP A 67 12.71 9.57 -1.57
C ASP A 67 12.78 8.90 -2.95
N PHE A 68 12.82 9.70 -4.02
CA PHE A 68 12.88 9.21 -5.40
C PHE A 68 14.20 8.49 -5.75
N GLY A 69 15.32 8.88 -5.14
CA GLY A 69 16.60 8.18 -5.34
C GLY A 69 16.54 6.77 -4.78
N ALA A 70 15.96 6.63 -3.58
CA ALA A 70 15.69 5.34 -2.96
C ALA A 70 14.70 4.48 -3.78
N LEU A 71 13.73 5.10 -4.47
CA LEU A 71 12.85 4.38 -5.39
C LEU A 71 13.63 3.78 -6.57
N GLY A 72 14.55 4.54 -7.17
CA GLY A 72 15.43 4.02 -8.22
C GLY A 72 16.32 2.87 -7.72
N ALA A 73 16.91 3.01 -6.53
CA ALA A 73 17.70 1.94 -5.91
C ALA A 73 16.86 0.67 -5.63
N LEU A 74 15.61 0.82 -5.21
CA LEU A 74 14.68 -0.29 -5.05
C LEU A 74 14.37 -0.98 -6.39
N ASN A 75 14.13 -0.21 -7.46
CA ASN A 75 13.84 -0.76 -8.80
C ASN A 75 14.94 -1.73 -9.27
N GLU A 76 16.20 -1.30 -9.17
CA GLU A 76 17.35 -2.14 -9.56
C GLU A 76 17.56 -3.32 -8.58
N ALA A 77 17.36 -3.09 -7.29
CA ALA A 77 17.56 -4.12 -6.28
C ALA A 77 16.50 -5.22 -6.36
N ALA A 78 15.24 -4.89 -6.64
CA ALA A 78 14.10 -5.81 -6.61
C ALA A 78 14.27 -7.04 -7.50
N VAL A 79 15.01 -6.90 -8.61
CA VAL A 79 15.20 -7.96 -9.61
C VAL A 79 16.60 -8.56 -9.59
N SER A 80 17.43 -8.22 -8.60
CA SER A 80 18.84 -8.63 -8.55
C SER A 80 19.22 -9.48 -7.33
N ALA A 81 20.26 -10.29 -7.51
CA ALA A 81 20.87 -11.13 -6.47
C ALA A 81 19.86 -12.03 -5.75
N SER A 82 19.87 -12.05 -4.41
CA SER A 82 19.01 -12.92 -3.60
C SER A 82 17.50 -12.65 -3.77
N ARG A 83 17.11 -11.60 -4.48
CA ARG A 83 15.70 -11.23 -4.73
C ARG A 83 15.18 -11.70 -6.10
N THR A 84 16.06 -12.07 -7.03
CA THR A 84 15.66 -12.51 -8.39
C THR A 84 14.74 -13.72 -8.33
N ALA A 85 15.13 -14.80 -7.66
CA ALA A 85 14.30 -16.02 -7.62
C ALA A 85 12.94 -15.80 -6.91
N PRO A 86 12.85 -15.13 -5.75
CA PRO A 86 11.56 -14.78 -5.15
C PRO A 86 10.71 -13.85 -6.02
N HIS A 87 11.32 -12.84 -6.67
CA HIS A 87 10.64 -11.94 -7.60
C HIS A 87 10.02 -12.72 -8.77
N ASP A 88 10.82 -13.55 -9.44
CA ASP A 88 10.37 -14.31 -10.61
C ASP A 88 9.29 -15.33 -10.23
N ALA A 89 9.40 -15.95 -9.05
CA ALA A 89 8.40 -16.86 -8.52
C ALA A 89 7.05 -16.18 -8.27
N ALA A 90 7.05 -14.94 -7.76
CA ALA A 90 5.87 -14.11 -7.58
C ALA A 90 5.27 -13.65 -8.91
N ALA A 91 6.12 -13.16 -9.82
CA ALA A 91 5.72 -12.67 -11.14
C ALA A 91 5.12 -13.77 -12.03
N ALA A 92 5.65 -15.00 -11.97
CA ALA A 92 5.23 -16.12 -12.82
C ALA A 92 3.74 -16.49 -12.70
N VAL A 93 3.13 -16.19 -11.55
CA VAL A 93 1.73 -16.54 -11.24
C VAL A 93 0.80 -15.33 -11.19
N ALA A 94 1.29 -14.14 -11.54
CA ALA A 94 0.48 -12.94 -11.70
C ALA A 94 -0.21 -12.95 -13.07
N SER A 95 -1.48 -12.52 -13.11
CA SER A 95 -2.21 -12.28 -14.36
C SER A 95 -2.07 -10.85 -14.85
N GLY A 96 -1.63 -9.93 -13.99
CA GLY A 96 -1.41 -8.55 -14.32
C GLY A 96 -1.15 -7.72 -13.08
N GLY A 97 -0.80 -6.46 -13.32
CA GLY A 97 -0.65 -5.48 -12.27
C GLY A 97 -0.52 -4.07 -12.81
N ALA A 98 -0.62 -3.09 -11.91
CA ALA A 98 -0.47 -1.68 -12.20
C ALA A 98 0.25 -1.00 -11.02
N GLY A 99 1.21 -0.13 -11.35
CA GLY A 99 1.98 0.61 -10.37
C GLY A 99 1.48 2.04 -10.19
N GLY A 100 1.57 2.56 -8.97
CA GLY A 100 1.36 3.96 -8.63
C GLY A 100 2.42 4.48 -7.68
N LEU A 101 2.53 5.80 -7.58
CA LEU A 101 3.48 6.45 -6.69
C LEU A 101 2.78 7.42 -5.77
N TYR A 102 2.97 7.26 -4.47
CA TYR A 102 2.31 8.05 -3.43
C TYR A 102 3.32 8.65 -2.46
N ARG A 103 2.97 9.79 -1.85
CA ARG A 103 3.74 10.46 -0.79
C ARG A 103 2.88 10.57 0.46
N LEU A 104 3.46 10.27 1.61
CA LEU A 104 2.82 10.54 2.89
C LEU A 104 2.74 12.07 3.11
N ARG A 105 1.54 12.60 3.30
CA ARG A 105 1.27 14.04 3.48
C ARG A 105 0.83 14.41 4.89
N GLY A 106 0.37 13.45 5.68
CA GLY A 106 -0.04 13.66 7.07
C GLY A 106 -0.15 12.35 7.82
N GLY A 107 -0.09 12.44 9.16
CA GLY A 107 -0.12 11.29 10.05
C GLY A 107 1.11 10.38 9.90
N ALA A 108 0.93 9.09 10.15
CA ALA A 108 2.00 8.09 10.10
C ALA A 108 1.69 6.98 9.10
N ALA A 109 2.73 6.40 8.50
CA ALA A 109 2.56 5.17 7.74
C ALA A 109 2.27 4.01 8.70
N LEU A 110 1.18 3.27 8.46
CA LEU A 110 0.86 2.05 9.21
C LEU A 110 1.74 0.88 8.76
N ARG A 111 1.84 -0.15 9.61
CA ARG A 111 2.50 -1.42 9.26
C ARG A 111 1.54 -2.41 8.61
N ALA A 112 0.31 -2.45 9.11
CA ALA A 112 -0.78 -3.30 8.61
C ALA A 112 -2.09 -2.52 8.69
N PRO A 113 -2.43 -1.70 7.68
CA PRO A 113 -3.71 -1.01 7.66
C PRO A 113 -4.86 -2.02 7.51
N GLY A 114 -5.97 -1.79 8.22
CA GLY A 114 -7.19 -2.59 8.10
C GLY A 114 -8.19 -2.02 7.08
N TYR A 115 -8.06 -0.73 6.75
CA TYR A 115 -8.93 -0.03 5.82
C TYR A 115 -8.17 0.99 4.97
N ALA A 116 -8.55 1.09 3.71
CA ALA A 116 -8.15 2.16 2.79
C ALA A 116 -9.36 3.00 2.40
N HIS A 117 -9.24 4.32 2.53
CA HIS A 117 -10.28 5.28 2.16
C HIS A 117 -9.76 6.09 0.96
N TRP A 118 -10.18 5.71 -0.24
CA TRP A 118 -9.70 6.28 -1.51
C TRP A 118 -10.62 7.40 -2.00
N PHE A 119 -10.08 8.60 -2.23
CA PHE A 119 -10.87 9.77 -2.66
C PHE A 119 -10.08 10.70 -3.59
N GLY A 120 -10.80 11.54 -4.34
CA GLY A 120 -10.22 12.65 -5.09
C GLY A 120 -10.27 13.94 -4.28
N LYS A 121 -9.45 14.93 -4.63
CA LYS A 121 -9.60 16.27 -4.05
C LYS A 121 -11.01 16.81 -4.34
N PRO A 122 -11.76 17.31 -3.35
CA PRO A 122 -13.01 18.00 -3.63
C PRO A 122 -12.81 19.21 -4.56
N ASP A 123 -13.85 19.51 -5.34
CA ASP A 123 -13.88 20.67 -6.23
C ASP A 123 -13.79 21.97 -5.45
N GLY A 124 -13.06 22.95 -5.99
CA GLY A 124 -12.85 24.26 -5.34
C GLY A 124 -11.94 24.24 -4.10
N MET A 125 -11.66 23.08 -3.50
CA MET A 125 -10.83 22.97 -2.29
C MET A 125 -9.34 23.09 -2.61
N SER A 126 -8.60 23.88 -1.85
CA SER A 126 -7.13 23.92 -1.95
C SER A 126 -6.49 22.73 -1.23
N TYR A 127 -5.25 22.36 -1.60
CA TYR A 127 -4.51 21.32 -0.86
C TYR A 127 -4.28 21.70 0.61
N GLY A 128 -3.98 22.96 0.89
CA GLY A 128 -3.77 23.44 2.26
C GLY A 128 -5.03 23.26 3.12
N GLU A 129 -6.19 23.60 2.57
CA GLU A 129 -7.48 23.36 3.24
C GLU A 129 -7.75 21.87 3.44
N LEU A 130 -7.51 21.03 2.43
CA LEU A 130 -7.67 19.57 2.54
C LEU A 130 -6.84 19.00 3.69
N PHE A 131 -5.55 19.37 3.76
CA PHE A 131 -4.68 18.87 4.83
C PHE A 131 -5.12 19.37 6.21
N ALA A 132 -5.51 20.65 6.32
CA ALA A 132 -6.00 21.21 7.58
C ALA A 132 -7.29 20.52 8.06
N ARG A 133 -8.22 20.21 7.15
CA ARG A 133 -9.47 19.51 7.49
C ARG A 133 -9.26 18.05 7.90
N LEU A 134 -8.29 17.37 7.30
CA LEU A 134 -8.04 15.95 7.59
C LEU A 134 -7.13 15.75 8.81
N ALA A 135 -6.29 16.72 9.18
CA ALA A 135 -5.34 16.57 10.30
C ALA A 135 -5.99 16.05 11.60
N PRO A 136 -7.13 16.60 12.10
CA PRO A 136 -7.77 16.08 13.30
C PRO A 136 -8.23 14.62 13.18
N VAL A 137 -8.69 14.21 11.99
CA VAL A 137 -9.11 12.82 11.71
C VAL A 137 -7.91 11.89 11.75
N LEU A 138 -6.78 12.31 11.16
CA LEU A 138 -5.55 11.52 11.15
C LEU A 138 -4.99 11.34 12.55
N ASP A 139 -4.97 12.41 13.36
CA ASP A 139 -4.46 12.38 14.72
C ASP A 139 -5.34 11.51 15.62
N GLN A 140 -6.67 11.65 15.54
CA GLN A 140 -7.61 10.86 16.33
C GLN A 140 -7.54 9.36 16.00
N ALA A 141 -7.38 9.01 14.72
CA ALA A 141 -7.39 7.62 14.27
C ALA A 141 -6.00 6.97 14.21
N GLY A 142 -4.92 7.71 14.46
CA GLY A 142 -3.56 7.24 14.19
C GLY A 142 -3.34 6.85 12.73
N ALA A 143 -3.98 7.56 11.80
CA ALA A 143 -4.06 7.21 10.39
C ALA A 143 -2.93 7.85 9.55
N GLY A 144 -2.77 7.39 8.32
CA GLY A 144 -1.81 7.93 7.35
C GLY A 144 -2.48 8.43 6.08
N LEU A 145 -2.25 9.69 5.70
CA LEU A 145 -2.73 10.27 4.45
C LEU A 145 -1.68 10.20 3.35
N TRP A 146 -2.00 9.49 2.28
CA TRP A 146 -1.17 9.33 1.08
C TRP A 146 -1.74 10.14 -0.07
N MET A 147 -0.86 10.76 -0.87
CA MET A 147 -1.21 11.53 -2.05
C MET A 147 -0.42 11.05 -3.26
N ARG A 148 -1.10 10.77 -4.38
CA ARG A 148 -0.51 10.37 -5.65
C ARG A 148 0.47 11.43 -6.16
N GLN A 149 1.59 10.99 -6.71
CA GLN A 149 2.66 11.83 -7.22
C GLN A 149 2.69 11.75 -8.74
N MET A 150 2.86 12.90 -9.40
CA MET A 150 3.05 12.99 -10.86
C MET A 150 1.93 12.32 -11.68
N VAL A 151 0.74 12.15 -11.11
CA VAL A 151 -0.39 11.41 -11.73
C VAL A 151 -0.05 9.93 -12.01
N LEU A 152 1.03 9.39 -11.42
CA LEU A 152 1.45 8.01 -11.63
C LEU A 152 0.58 7.05 -10.83
N GLY A 153 -0.16 6.23 -11.56
CA GLY A 153 -0.94 5.12 -11.04
C GLY A 153 -2.44 5.28 -11.23
N PRO A 154 -3.17 4.17 -11.36
CA PRO A 154 -4.56 4.18 -11.77
C PRO A 154 -5.54 4.43 -10.60
N GLY A 155 -5.04 4.38 -9.36
CA GLY A 155 -5.83 4.64 -8.14
C GLY A 155 -6.36 6.07 -8.02
N ARG A 156 -7.12 6.35 -6.96
CA ARG A 156 -7.54 7.73 -6.67
C ARG A 156 -6.37 8.58 -6.16
N GLU A 157 -6.56 9.89 -6.15
CA GLU A 157 -5.52 10.84 -5.79
C GLU A 157 -5.05 10.70 -4.35
N PHE A 158 -5.97 10.42 -3.42
CA PHE A 158 -5.67 10.26 -2.01
C PHE A 158 -6.11 8.91 -1.47
N CYS A 159 -5.37 8.43 -0.47
CA CYS A 159 -5.75 7.30 0.37
C CYS A 159 -5.51 7.64 1.84
N VAL A 160 -6.51 7.43 2.70
CA VAL A 160 -6.30 7.35 4.15
C VAL A 160 -6.24 5.89 4.57
N HIS A 161 -5.09 5.48 5.09
CA HIS A 161 -4.89 4.19 5.74
C HIS A 161 -5.16 4.31 7.24
N ALA A 162 -6.01 3.42 7.75
CA ALA A 162 -6.36 3.34 9.16
C ALA A 162 -6.54 1.87 9.60
N SER A 163 -6.43 1.61 10.90
CA SER A 163 -6.67 0.28 11.48
C SER A 163 -8.17 -0.06 11.56
N ALA A 164 -9.03 0.96 11.63
CA ALA A 164 -10.48 0.86 11.67
C ALA A 164 -11.11 1.85 10.68
N PRO A 165 -12.40 1.71 10.31
CA PRO A 165 -13.08 2.66 9.45
C PRO A 165 -13.06 4.08 10.06
N VAL A 166 -12.79 5.09 9.23
CA VAL A 166 -12.83 6.50 9.65
C VAL A 166 -13.91 7.24 8.87
N SER A 167 -14.64 8.11 9.57
CA SER A 167 -15.58 9.03 8.91
C SER A 167 -14.83 10.26 8.43
N LEU A 168 -14.71 10.42 7.11
CA LEU A 168 -14.18 11.65 6.53
C LEU A 168 -15.28 12.72 6.54
N PRO A 169 -14.98 13.97 6.92
CA PRO A 169 -15.98 15.03 6.94
C PRO A 169 -16.43 15.40 5.52
N ALA A 170 -17.62 15.96 5.37
CA ALA A 170 -18.01 16.56 4.09
C ALA A 170 -17.00 17.65 3.68
N PRO A 171 -16.66 17.76 2.38
CA PRO A 171 -17.26 17.09 1.22
C PRO A 171 -16.46 15.88 0.70
N PHE A 172 -15.66 15.19 1.53
CA PHE A 172 -14.87 14.04 1.06
C PHE A 172 -15.77 12.84 0.76
N ASP A 173 -15.76 12.37 -0.50
CA ASP A 173 -16.43 11.14 -0.91
C ASP A 173 -15.39 10.03 -1.14
N ALA A 174 -15.31 9.10 -0.18
CA ALA A 174 -14.32 8.03 -0.18
C ALA A 174 -14.93 6.67 -0.52
N LEU A 175 -14.27 5.98 -1.44
CA LEU A 175 -14.40 4.54 -1.60
C LEU A 175 -13.64 3.87 -0.44
N VAL A 176 -14.37 3.21 0.44
CA VAL A 176 -13.80 2.53 1.62
C VAL A 176 -13.64 1.05 1.31
N LEU A 177 -12.40 0.56 1.37
CA LEU A 177 -12.05 -0.83 1.09
C LEU A 177 -11.48 -1.46 2.38
N PRO A 178 -12.07 -2.57 2.87
CA PRO A 178 -11.45 -3.39 3.91
C PRO A 178 -10.19 -4.05 3.34
N LEU A 179 -9.15 -4.14 4.17
CA LEU A 179 -7.86 -4.70 3.81
C LEU A 179 -7.59 -5.94 4.66
N ARG A 180 -7.27 -7.05 3.99
CA ARG A 180 -6.83 -8.28 4.64
C ARG A 180 -5.31 -8.37 4.60
N PRO A 181 -4.60 -8.43 5.74
CA PRO A 181 -3.15 -8.57 5.75
C PRO A 181 -2.67 -9.82 4.99
N ALA A 182 -1.67 -9.64 4.14
CA ALA A 182 -0.94 -10.72 3.46
C ALA A 182 0.57 -10.72 3.83
N TRP A 183 1.13 -9.53 4.09
CA TRP A 183 2.47 -9.33 4.65
C TRP A 183 2.54 -8.03 5.47
N PRO A 184 3.22 -7.99 6.63
CA PRO A 184 3.79 -9.12 7.35
C PRO A 184 2.70 -10.10 7.81
N ALA A 185 3.07 -11.34 8.13
CA ALA A 185 2.17 -12.18 8.91
C ALA A 185 1.89 -11.43 10.22
N LEU A 186 0.60 -11.19 10.52
CA LEU A 186 0.24 -10.73 11.85
C LEU A 186 0.38 -11.94 12.76
N ASP A 187 1.23 -11.85 13.76
CA ASP A 187 1.23 -12.85 14.83
C ASP A 187 -0.15 -12.81 15.50
N ASP A 188 -0.73 -13.99 15.73
CA ASP A 188 -1.94 -14.16 16.55
C ASP A 188 -1.61 -13.82 18.02
N GLY A 189 -1.40 -12.53 18.33
CA GLY A 189 -1.30 -12.05 19.71
C GLY A 189 -0.02 -11.34 20.15
N GLU A 190 0.49 -10.36 19.40
CA GLU A 190 1.28 -9.30 20.06
C GLU A 190 0.33 -8.36 20.81
N THR A 191 -0.02 -8.78 22.04
CA THR A 191 -0.36 -7.84 23.10
C THR A 191 0.92 -7.04 23.39
N GLU A 192 0.86 -5.74 23.16
CA GLU A 192 1.92 -4.81 23.52
C GLU A 192 2.30 -5.02 25.00
N PRO A 193 3.57 -5.29 25.36
CA PRO A 193 3.95 -5.27 26.75
C PRO A 193 3.90 -3.82 27.22
N ALA A 194 3.02 -3.55 28.18
CA ALA A 194 2.96 -2.26 28.86
C ALA A 194 4.37 -1.81 29.27
N ARG A 195 4.73 -0.60 28.85
CA ARG A 195 5.81 0.19 29.47
C ARG A 195 5.27 1.57 29.81
#